data_AF-X0QLZ0-F1
#
_entry.id   AF-X0QLZ0-F1
#
_cell.length_a   1.000
_cell.length_b   1.000
_cell.length_c   1.000
_cell.angle_alpha   90.00
_cell.angle_beta   90.00
_cell.angle_gamma   90.00
#
_symmetry.space_group_name_H-M   'P 1'
#
loop_
_entity.id
_entity.type
_entity.pdbx_description
1 polymer ?
#
loop_
_entity_poly.entity_id
_entity_poly.type
_entity_poly.pdbx_seq_one_letter_code
_entity_poly.pdbx_strand_id
1 'polypeptide(L)'
;MGAAFHALLMRELQTRFSGYRLGYLWAPLEIMFQVAIYLIIFGAIMTRVLPGMDYMLFLVAGLVPFRMMSTIATRSLGAVEANQGLLMYRSVRHIDVIIARSFLELVIYFFTFVLLLVILAFIGIPISLAHLNVVLFCWLTLFLFGFGLAMIMMLSVIMVVKSAKL
;
A
#
# COMPACT_ATOMS: atom_id res chain seq x y z
N MET A 1 -10.69 -23.36 -3.23
CA MET A 1 -9.66 -22.34 -3.52
C MET A 1 -9.82 -21.08 -2.67
N GLY A 2 -11.02 -20.51 -2.49
CA GLY A 2 -11.21 -19.29 -1.68
C GLY A 2 -10.88 -19.40 -0.19
N ALA A 3 -11.11 -20.57 0.43
CA ALA A 3 -10.85 -20.76 1.87
C ALA A 3 -9.36 -20.66 2.25
N ALA A 4 -8.46 -21.14 1.38
CA ALA A 4 -7.02 -21.05 1.62
C ALA A 4 -6.51 -19.60 1.50
N PHE A 5 -7.02 -18.86 0.53
CA PHE A 5 -6.74 -17.43 0.37
C PHE A 5 -7.23 -16.64 1.60
N HIS A 6 -8.46 -16.87 2.04
CA HIS A 6 -9.02 -16.21 3.21
C HIS A 6 -8.23 -16.53 4.48
N ALA A 7 -7.84 -17.80 4.69
CA ALA A 7 -7.04 -18.21 5.84
C ALA A 7 -5.65 -17.55 5.85
N LEU A 8 -5.00 -17.43 4.68
CA LEU A 8 -3.72 -16.71 4.56
C LEU A 8 -3.89 -15.23 4.86
N LEU A 9 -4.93 -14.60 4.30
CA LEU A 9 -5.24 -13.19 4.53
C LEU A 9 -5.49 -12.94 6.03
N MET A 10 -6.28 -13.79 6.68
CA MET A 10 -6.57 -13.69 8.11
C MET A 10 -5.31 -13.87 8.96
N ARG A 11 -4.43 -14.80 8.59
CA ARG A 11 -3.16 -15.02 9.29
C ARG A 11 -2.22 -13.84 9.11
N GLU A 12 -2.19 -13.23 7.94
CA GLU A 12 -1.39 -12.05 7.63
C GLU A 12 -1.88 -10.81 8.40
N LEU A 13 -3.20 -10.63 8.46
CA LEU A 13 -3.83 -9.61 9.30
C LEU A 13 -3.51 -9.85 10.78
N GLN A 14 -3.64 -11.08 11.25
CA GLN A 14 -3.32 -11.45 12.63
C GLN A 14 -1.84 -11.24 12.93
N THR A 15 -0.89 -11.72 12.12
CA THR A 15 0.54 -11.53 12.42
C THR A 15 0.96 -10.06 12.35
N ARG A 16 0.38 -9.27 11.44
CA ARG A 16 0.66 -7.84 11.32
C ARG A 16 0.06 -7.02 12.46
N PHE A 17 -1.13 -7.39 12.96
CA PHE A 17 -1.90 -6.56 13.88
C PHE A 17 -2.06 -7.13 15.30
N SER A 18 -1.65 -8.40 15.55
CA SER A 18 -1.77 -9.10 16.85
C SER A 18 -0.96 -8.45 17.97
N GLY A 19 0.15 -7.77 17.66
CA GLY A 19 0.99 -7.11 18.67
C GLY A 19 0.41 -5.82 19.25
N TYR A 20 -0.63 -5.23 18.64
CA TYR A 20 -1.15 -3.92 19.03
C TYR A 20 -2.66 -3.99 19.31
N ARG A 21 -3.09 -3.53 20.50
CA ARG A 21 -4.51 -3.45 20.91
C ARG A 21 -5.38 -2.60 19.95
N LEU A 22 -4.75 -1.75 19.13
CA LEU A 22 -5.37 -0.92 18.08
C LEU A 22 -4.89 -1.27 16.65
N GLY A 23 -4.32 -2.47 16.44
CA GLY A 23 -3.51 -2.79 15.27
C GLY A 23 -4.12 -2.42 13.91
N TYR A 24 -5.40 -2.72 13.67
CA TYR A 24 -6.07 -2.41 12.40
C TYR A 24 -6.13 -0.90 12.08
N LEU A 25 -6.26 -0.04 13.10
CA LEU A 25 -6.28 1.41 12.94
C LEU A 25 -4.87 2.00 12.77
N TRP A 26 -3.84 1.25 13.17
CA TRP A 26 -2.45 1.73 13.11
C TRP A 26 -1.94 1.89 11.68
N ALA A 27 -2.27 0.96 10.77
CA ALA A 27 -1.75 1.02 9.42
C ALA A 27 -2.22 2.27 8.62
N PRO A 28 -3.51 2.65 8.65
CA PRO A 28 -3.95 3.93 8.10
C PRO A 28 -3.28 5.12 8.80
N LEU A 29 -3.19 5.10 10.14
CA LEU A 29 -2.57 6.19 10.90
C LEU A 29 -1.11 6.43 10.50
N GLU A 30 -0.31 5.38 10.34
CA GLU A 30 1.08 5.47 9.88
C GLU A 30 1.19 6.22 8.54
N ILE A 31 0.34 5.87 7.58
CA ILE A 31 0.31 6.50 6.26
C ILE A 31 -0.16 7.96 6.38
N MET A 32 -1.18 8.22 7.20
CA MET A 32 -1.66 9.59 7.46
C MET A 32 -0.57 10.46 8.07
N PHE A 33 0.21 9.95 9.03
CA PHE A 33 1.33 10.70 9.62
C PHE A 33 2.39 11.04 8.58
N GLN A 34 2.77 10.08 7.73
CA GLN A 34 3.73 10.34 6.66
C GLN A 34 3.23 11.45 5.73
N VAL A 35 1.99 11.35 5.25
CA VAL A 35 1.40 12.36 4.36
C VAL A 35 1.24 13.72 5.06
N ALA A 36 0.85 13.74 6.33
CA ALA A 36 0.71 14.96 7.12
C ALA A 36 2.03 15.73 7.25
N ILE A 37 3.15 15.04 7.43
CA ILE A 37 4.48 15.67 7.45
C ILE A 37 4.75 16.38 6.12
N TYR A 38 4.48 15.73 4.99
CA TYR A 38 4.64 16.35 3.67
C TYR A 38 3.69 17.53 3.45
N LEU A 39 2.44 17.43 3.92
CA LEU A 39 1.47 18.52 3.84
C LEU A 39 1.89 19.74 4.66
N ILE A 40 2.43 19.55 5.85
CA ILE A 40 2.91 20.65 6.70
C ILE A 40 4.13 21.31 6.04
N ILE A 41 5.11 20.53 5.60
CA ILE A 41 6.35 21.06 5.02
C ILE A 41 6.06 21.80 3.71
N PHE A 42 5.35 21.17 2.78
CA PHE A 42 5.20 21.72 1.44
C PHE A 42 3.96 22.61 1.27
N GLY A 43 2.90 22.33 2.03
CA GLY A 43 1.68 23.14 2.02
C GLY A 43 1.80 24.38 2.90
N ALA A 44 2.21 24.23 4.16
CA ALA A 44 2.21 25.34 5.12
C ALA A 44 3.52 26.16 5.14
N ILE A 45 4.68 25.50 5.03
CA ILE A 45 5.99 26.20 5.14
C ILE A 45 6.45 26.74 3.79
N MET A 46 6.30 25.97 2.72
CA MET A 46 6.80 26.35 1.39
C MET A 46 5.78 27.17 0.57
N THR A 47 4.53 27.29 1.04
CA THR A 47 3.40 28.02 0.42
C THR A 47 3.36 27.86 -1.10
N ARG A 48 3.50 26.61 -1.57
CA ARG A 48 3.52 26.33 -3.01
C ARG A 48 2.10 26.50 -3.55
N VAL A 49 1.93 27.44 -4.47
CA VAL A 49 0.67 27.62 -5.21
C VAL A 49 0.78 26.93 -6.56
N LEU A 50 -0.14 26.01 -6.85
CA LEU A 50 -0.33 25.48 -8.19
C LEU A 50 -1.44 26.29 -8.89
N PRO A 51 -1.21 26.78 -10.11
CA PRO A 51 -2.28 27.41 -10.87
C PRO A 51 -3.34 26.36 -11.25
N GLY A 52 -4.58 26.59 -10.79
CA GLY A 52 -5.74 25.77 -11.14
C GLY A 52 -6.08 24.60 -10.22
N MET A 53 -5.28 24.31 -9.18
CA MET A 53 -5.60 23.29 -8.17
C MET A 53 -4.88 23.55 -6.85
N ASP A 54 -5.52 23.19 -5.74
CA ASP A 54 -4.91 23.26 -4.42
C ASP A 54 -3.72 22.29 -4.29
N TYR A 55 -2.62 22.78 -3.72
CA TYR A 55 -1.38 22.01 -3.57
C TYR A 55 -1.55 20.79 -2.66
N MET A 56 -2.33 20.90 -1.59
CA MET A 56 -2.57 19.80 -0.66
C MET A 56 -3.33 18.67 -1.36
N LEU A 57 -4.32 19.02 -2.18
CA LEU A 57 -5.08 18.05 -2.96
C LEU A 57 -4.20 17.33 -3.98
N PHE A 58 -3.34 18.07 -4.70
CA PHE A 58 -2.34 17.50 -5.61
C PHE A 58 -1.42 16.50 -4.90
N LEU A 59 -0.91 16.90 -3.73
CA LEU A 59 0.02 16.08 -2.96
C LEU A 59 -0.64 14.80 -2.47
N VAL A 60 -1.85 14.86 -1.92
CA VAL A 60 -2.59 13.66 -1.48
C VAL A 60 -2.90 12.74 -2.67
N ALA A 61 -3.35 13.30 -3.81
CA ALA A 61 -3.69 12.55 -5.02
C ALA A 61 -2.50 11.82 -5.65
N GLY A 62 -1.30 12.41 -5.61
CA GLY A 62 -0.09 11.79 -6.16
C GLY A 62 0.68 10.92 -5.15
N LEU A 63 0.87 11.42 -3.94
CA LEU A 63 1.75 10.80 -2.95
C LEU A 63 1.18 9.49 -2.42
N VAL A 64 -0.12 9.44 -2.10
CA VAL A 64 -0.74 8.24 -1.52
C VAL A 64 -0.61 7.01 -2.43
N PRO A 65 -1.02 7.05 -3.71
CA PRO A 65 -0.86 5.89 -4.61
C PRO A 65 0.61 5.59 -4.93
N PHE A 66 1.49 6.59 -4.95
CA PHE A 66 2.93 6.35 -5.09
C PHE A 66 3.49 5.57 -3.88
N ARG A 67 3.12 5.96 -2.66
CA ARG A 67 3.51 5.25 -1.44
C ARG A 67 2.96 3.83 -1.40
N MET A 68 1.73 3.61 -1.86
CA MET A 68 1.17 2.27 -2.03
C MET A 68 2.06 1.40 -2.92
N MET A 69 2.40 1.88 -4.11
CA MET A 69 3.26 1.16 -5.06
C MET A 69 4.63 0.84 -4.44
N SER A 70 5.29 1.82 -3.79
CA SER A 70 6.59 1.60 -3.14
C SER A 70 6.50 0.57 -2.01
N THR A 71 5.43 0.60 -1.21
CA THR A 71 5.22 -0.34 -0.10
C THR A 71 4.97 -1.76 -0.62
N ILE A 72 4.17 -1.92 -1.68
CA ILE A 72 3.94 -3.23 -2.31
C ILE A 72 5.26 -3.81 -2.83
N ALA A 73 6.05 -3.01 -3.54
CA ALA A 73 7.34 -3.43 -4.08
C ALA A 73 8.33 -3.83 -2.96
N THR A 74 8.49 -2.99 -1.93
CA THR A 74 9.47 -3.25 -0.85
C THR A 74 9.06 -4.40 0.07
N ARG A 75 7.77 -4.51 0.43
CA ARG A 75 7.30 -5.59 1.33
C ARG A 75 7.28 -6.97 0.70
N SER A 76 7.36 -7.05 -0.63
CA SER A 76 7.53 -8.32 -1.33
C SER A 76 8.83 -9.03 -0.95
N LEU A 77 9.90 -8.27 -0.67
CA LEU A 77 11.21 -8.81 -0.29
C LEU A 77 11.14 -9.58 1.04
N GLY A 78 10.49 -9.00 2.05
CA GLY A 78 10.30 -9.65 3.36
C GLY A 78 9.25 -10.76 3.39
N ALA A 79 8.49 -10.96 2.30
CA ALA A 79 7.44 -11.98 2.24
C ALA A 79 7.98 -13.40 2.17
N VAL A 80 9.14 -13.58 1.53
CA VAL A 80 9.77 -14.89 1.35
C VAL A 80 10.44 -15.35 2.63
N GLU A 81 11.15 -14.44 3.33
CA GLU A 81 11.81 -14.75 4.60
C GLU A 81 10.82 -15.10 5.72
N ALA A 82 9.74 -14.31 5.88
CA ALA A 82 8.75 -14.52 6.94
C ALA A 82 7.90 -15.80 6.77
N ASN A 83 7.83 -16.36 5.56
CA ASN A 83 7.00 -17.52 5.25
C ASN A 83 7.78 -18.81 4.94
N GLN A 84 9.12 -18.83 5.08
CA GLN A 84 9.94 -20.02 4.79
C GLN A 84 9.45 -21.29 5.50
N GLY A 85 8.92 -21.18 6.72
CA GLY A 85 8.36 -22.30 7.49
C GLY A 85 7.06 -22.89 6.95
N LEU A 86 6.25 -22.13 6.21
CA LEU A 86 4.98 -22.61 5.63
C LEU A 86 5.10 -23.00 4.17
N LEU A 87 6.13 -22.50 3.48
CA LEU A 87 6.46 -22.89 2.10
C LEU A 87 7.00 -24.33 2.01
N MET A 88 7.33 -24.95 3.16
CA MET A 88 7.54 -26.40 3.29
C MET A 88 6.26 -27.23 3.11
N TYR A 89 5.07 -26.61 3.21
CA TYR A 89 3.79 -27.29 3.00
C TYR A 89 3.26 -27.05 1.58
N ARG A 90 3.07 -28.15 0.84
CA ARG A 90 2.67 -28.26 -0.58
C ARG A 90 1.34 -27.57 -0.98
N SER A 91 0.65 -26.89 -0.07
CA SER A 91 -0.71 -26.35 -0.30
C SER A 91 -0.79 -24.85 -0.58
N VAL A 92 0.29 -24.06 -0.41
CA VAL A 92 0.25 -22.60 -0.61
C VAL A 92 1.24 -22.19 -1.68
N ARG A 93 0.76 -21.61 -2.79
CA ARG A 93 1.63 -21.07 -3.83
C ARG A 93 2.13 -19.70 -3.38
N HIS A 94 3.42 -19.45 -3.59
CA HIS A 94 4.08 -18.16 -3.37
C HIS A 94 3.29 -16.97 -3.95
N ILE A 95 2.66 -17.19 -5.11
CA ILE A 95 1.83 -16.22 -5.82
C ILE A 95 0.61 -15.79 -4.99
N ASP A 96 -0.05 -16.72 -4.29
CA ASP A 96 -1.26 -16.44 -3.52
C ASP A 96 -0.97 -15.48 -2.35
N VAL A 97 0.23 -15.57 -1.76
CA VAL A 97 0.70 -14.68 -0.69
C VAL A 97 0.90 -13.26 -1.21
N ILE A 98 1.51 -13.08 -2.38
CA ILE A 98 1.71 -11.75 -2.97
C ILE A 98 0.38 -11.12 -3.35
N ILE A 99 -0.54 -11.89 -3.93
CA ILE A 99 -1.87 -11.40 -4.26
C ILE A 99 -2.58 -10.93 -2.98
N ALA A 100 -2.58 -11.74 -1.93
CA ALA A 100 -3.20 -11.40 -0.65
C ALA A 100 -2.61 -10.12 -0.05
N ARG A 101 -1.27 -10.02 0.01
CA ARG A 101 -0.57 -8.83 0.54
C ARG A 101 -0.82 -7.58 -0.28
N SER A 102 -0.69 -7.67 -1.60
CA SER A 102 -0.85 -6.52 -2.49
C SER A 102 -2.28 -5.99 -2.42
N PHE A 103 -3.25 -6.90 -2.38
CA PHE A 103 -4.66 -6.53 -2.22
C PHE A 103 -4.93 -5.85 -0.86
N LEU A 104 -4.35 -6.38 0.22
CA LEU A 104 -4.46 -5.79 1.56
C LEU A 104 -3.89 -4.36 1.58
N GLU A 105 -2.70 -4.14 1.01
CA GLU A 105 -2.14 -2.78 0.89
C GLU A 105 -3.03 -1.87 0.05
N LEU A 106 -3.57 -2.34 -1.09
CA LEU A 106 -4.50 -1.57 -1.90
C LEU A 106 -5.70 -1.08 -1.06
N VAL A 107 -6.31 -1.97 -0.27
CA VAL A 107 -7.45 -1.60 0.58
C VAL A 107 -7.06 -0.57 1.64
N ILE A 108 -5.92 -0.77 2.33
CA ILE A 108 -5.46 0.16 3.37
C ILE A 108 -5.18 1.54 2.78
N TYR A 109 -4.41 1.60 1.69
CA TYR A 109 -4.03 2.88 1.07
C TYR A 109 -5.25 3.57 0.45
N PHE A 110 -6.15 2.83 -0.19
CA PHE A 110 -7.36 3.39 -0.77
C PHE A 110 -8.31 3.94 0.31
N PHE A 111 -8.50 3.20 1.40
CA PHE A 111 -9.28 3.69 2.55
C PHE A 111 -8.65 4.97 3.15
N THR A 112 -7.33 4.98 3.33
CA THR A 112 -6.61 6.14 3.85
C THR A 112 -6.70 7.34 2.91
N PHE A 113 -6.66 7.12 1.61
CA PHE A 113 -6.84 8.16 0.60
C PHE A 113 -8.20 8.83 0.71
N VAL A 114 -9.28 8.04 0.79
CA VAL A 114 -10.65 8.56 0.97
C VAL A 114 -10.75 9.36 2.28
N LEU A 115 -10.17 8.85 3.37
CA LEU A 115 -10.17 9.53 4.66
C LEU A 115 -9.46 10.89 4.58
N LEU A 116 -8.30 10.95 3.91
CA LEU A 116 -7.58 12.21 3.69
C LEU A 116 -8.38 13.19 2.84
N LEU A 117 -9.05 12.73 1.77
CA LEU A 117 -9.93 13.60 0.98
C LEU A 117 -11.07 14.19 1.81
N VAL A 118 -11.68 13.40 2.70
CA VAL A 118 -12.71 13.88 3.62
C VAL A 118 -12.14 14.95 4.56
N ILE A 119 -10.95 14.75 5.11
CA ILE A 119 -10.29 15.76 5.96
C ILE A 119 -10.02 17.05 5.19
N LEU A 120 -9.52 16.97 3.95
CA LEU A 120 -9.29 18.14 3.11
C LEU A 120 -10.59 18.88 2.79
N ALA A 121 -11.69 18.15 2.59
CA ALA A 121 -13.02 18.74 2.40
C ALA A 121 -13.49 19.51 3.65
N PHE A 122 -13.26 18.97 4.85
CA PHE A 122 -13.56 19.66 6.11
C PHE A 122 -12.71 20.93 6.33
N ILE A 123 -11.49 20.96 5.79
CA ILE A 123 -10.62 22.14 5.82
C ILE A 123 -11.08 23.21 4.81
N GLY A 124 -12.05 22.89 3.93
CA GLY A 124 -12.63 23.82 2.96
C GLY A 124 -11.90 23.83 1.61
N ILE A 125 -11.06 22.83 1.33
CA ILE A 125 -10.36 22.73 0.05
C ILE A 125 -11.34 22.28 -1.04
N PRO A 126 -11.45 23.00 -2.17
CA PRO A 126 -12.37 22.62 -3.24
C PRO A 126 -11.92 21.33 -3.94
N ILE A 127 -12.67 20.25 -3.73
CA ILE A 127 -12.43 18.97 -4.39
C ILE A 127 -13.30 18.88 -5.65
N SER A 128 -12.66 18.91 -6.82
CA SER A 128 -13.34 18.62 -8.08
C SER A 128 -13.35 17.12 -8.34
N LEU A 129 -14.54 16.54 -8.46
CA LEU A 129 -14.74 15.13 -8.83
C LEU A 129 -14.79 14.90 -10.35
N ALA A 130 -14.63 15.96 -11.16
CA ALA A 130 -14.80 15.90 -12.61
C ALA A 130 -13.85 14.90 -13.31
N HIS A 131 -12.66 14.68 -12.75
CA HIS A 131 -11.64 13.79 -13.31
C HIS A 131 -11.37 12.55 -12.46
N LEU A 132 -12.35 12.12 -11.64
CA LEU A 132 -12.22 10.94 -10.79
C LEU A 132 -11.81 9.68 -11.58
N ASN A 133 -12.30 9.54 -12.82
CA ASN A 133 -11.95 8.42 -13.70
C ASN A 133 -10.44 8.34 -13.98
N VAL A 134 -9.79 9.49 -14.18
CA VAL A 134 -8.34 9.57 -14.43
C VAL A 134 -7.57 9.17 -13.18
N VAL A 135 -8.02 9.65 -12.00
CA VAL A 135 -7.42 9.29 -10.71
C VAL A 135 -7.49 7.78 -10.47
N LEU A 136 -8.66 7.17 -10.69
CA LEU A 136 -8.83 5.72 -10.55
C LEU A 136 -7.97 4.94 -11.55
N PHE A 137 -7.83 5.41 -12.78
CA PHE A 137 -6.94 4.81 -13.77
C PHE A 137 -5.47 4.88 -13.37
N CYS A 138 -5.02 6.02 -12.82
CA CYS A 138 -3.67 6.15 -12.25
C CYS A 138 -3.45 5.18 -11.08
N TRP A 139 -4.42 5.06 -10.18
CA TRP A 139 -4.38 4.10 -9.07
C TRP A 139 -4.21 2.67 -9.56
N LEU A 140 -5.03 2.25 -10.53
CA LEU A 140 -4.95 0.91 -11.11
C LEU A 140 -3.59 0.66 -11.77
N THR A 141 -3.09 1.63 -12.54
CA THR A 141 -1.81 1.51 -13.25
C THR A 141 -0.64 1.40 -12.27
N LEU A 142 -0.62 2.23 -11.22
CA LEU A 142 0.41 2.18 -10.16
C LEU A 142 0.33 0.89 -9.35
N PHE A 143 -0.87 0.39 -9.08
CA PHE A 143 -1.07 -0.90 -8.43
C PHE A 143 -0.50 -2.04 -9.26
N LEU A 144 -0.85 -2.12 -10.56
CA LEU A 144 -0.35 -3.15 -11.47
C LEU A 144 1.18 -3.08 -11.62
N PHE A 145 1.74 -1.88 -11.68
CA PHE A 145 3.19 -1.68 -11.72
C PHE A 145 3.87 -2.15 -10.43
N GLY A 146 3.34 -1.77 -9.27
CA GLY A 146 3.84 -2.22 -7.97
C GLY A 146 3.72 -3.74 -7.80
N PHE A 147 2.62 -4.34 -8.25
CA PHE A 147 2.42 -5.78 -8.27
C PHE A 147 3.43 -6.50 -9.17
N GLY A 148 3.68 -5.97 -10.37
CA GLY A 148 4.71 -6.50 -11.27
C GLY A 148 6.11 -6.48 -10.64
N LEU A 149 6.49 -5.36 -10.00
CA LEU A 149 7.75 -5.25 -9.26
C LEU A 149 7.82 -6.25 -8.11
N ALA A 150 6.73 -6.42 -7.35
CA ALA A 150 6.67 -7.39 -6.25
C ALA A 150 6.90 -8.83 -6.73
N MET A 151 6.37 -9.20 -7.89
CA MET A 151 6.58 -10.52 -8.49
C MET A 151 8.04 -10.74 -8.92
N ILE A 152 8.67 -9.73 -9.53
CA ILE A 152 10.09 -9.81 -9.93
C ILE A 152 10.99 -9.95 -8.69
N MET A 153 10.75 -9.14 -7.67
CA MET A 153 11.51 -9.17 -6.41
C MET A 153 11.33 -10.51 -5.66
N MET A 154 10.15 -11.13 -5.76
CA MET A 154 9.96 -12.46 -5.18
C MET A 154 10.83 -13.52 -5.86
N LEU A 155 10.86 -13.51 -7.20
CA LEU A 155 11.65 -14.48 -7.96
C LEU A 155 13.14 -14.36 -7.64
N SER A 156 13.66 -13.13 -7.51
CA SER A 156 15.06 -12.91 -7.16
C SER A 156 15.38 -13.47 -5.76
N VAL A 157 14.53 -13.25 -4.77
CA VAL A 157 14.73 -13.78 -3.42
C VAL A 157 14.67 -15.31 -3.40
N ILE A 158 13.76 -15.94 -4.15
CA ILE A 158 13.69 -17.41 -4.27
C ILE A 158 15.00 -17.97 -4.87
N MET A 159 15.56 -17.32 -5.90
CA MET A 159 16.83 -17.76 -6.49
C MET A 159 18.00 -17.66 -5.51
N VAL A 160 18.09 -16.55 -4.76
CA VAL A 160 19.14 -16.34 -3.76
C VAL A 160 19.05 -17.39 -2.64
N VAL A 161 17.86 -17.63 -2.10
CA VAL A 161 17.64 -18.62 -1.03
C VAL A 161 17.95 -20.04 -1.51
N LYS A 162 17.65 -20.36 -2.78
CA LYS A 162 17.99 -21.66 -3.37
C LYS A 162 19.51 -21.83 -3.56
N SER A 163 20.21 -20.78 -3.97
CA SER A 163 21.67 -20.79 -4.13
C SER A 163 22.41 -20.91 -2.82
N ALA A 164 21.88 -20.38 -1.72
CA ALA A 164 22.49 -20.47 -0.39
C ALA A 164 22.34 -21.85 0.28
N LYS A 165 21.49 -22.74 -0.28
CA LYS A 165 21.25 -24.10 0.21
C LYS A 165 21.99 -25.18 -0.60
N LEU A 166 22.69 -24.80 -1.67
CA LEU A 166 23.59 -25.64 -2.46
C LEU A 166 25.02 -25.49 -1.93
#